data_AF-A0A946JZ76-F1
#
_entry.id   AF-A0A946JZ76-F1
#
_cell.length_a   1.000
_cell.length_b   1.000
_cell.length_c   1.000
_cell.angle_alpha   90.00
_cell.angle_beta   90.00
_cell.angle_gamma   90.00
#
_symmetry.space_group_name_H-M   'P 1'
#
loop_
_entity.id
_entity.type
_entity.pdbx_description
1 polymer ?
#
loop_
_entity_poly.entity_id
_entity_poly.type
_entity_poly.pdbx_seq_one_letter_code
_entity_poly.pdbx_strand_id
1 'polypeptide(L)'
;MMNGAPLRPASTLVESLVTALLLVALLITGAVKGLAGRVFAAAGVYLVYILAVGALYVYLGLVISMTYAMLAGLVTLVAISMRLFMIAEKNQAVSAADSAESSRMLGLAYQGQGQLDAAFEKYRRCTPEENTYNLIYNLGLDYERKRQYNKAQSCYEFIGETESGFRDIQKRIARCSSMEDAVLTGGNSMQMLGATIVNEDGSVEKPMLGRYQVENELGQGAMGVVYLGKDPKINRAVAIKTMGLSQGFGEDELQDVKERFFREAESAGRLNHANIVAIYDAGEDHDLAYIAMELLKGYDLDRHIKTDSLLPVGDVLRIVSDCAIALDYAHGEKVVHRDIKPSNIMYDPDTGIAKITDFGIARITDSSKTRTGTVLGTPNYMSPEQCMGKKVD
;
A
#
# COMPACT_ATOMS: atom_id res chain seq x y z
N MET A 1 -70.25 -1.59 -61.44
CA MET A 1 -71.47 -1.89 -60.66
C MET A 1 -71.36 -3.32 -60.16
N MET A 2 -71.38 -3.56 -58.85
CA MET A 2 -71.68 -4.87 -58.27
C MET A 2 -73.14 -4.83 -57.83
N ASN A 3 -73.97 -5.77 -58.30
CA ASN A 3 -75.40 -5.87 -57.97
C ASN A 3 -76.22 -4.57 -58.17
N GLY A 4 -75.96 -3.79 -59.22
CA GLY A 4 -76.84 -2.67 -59.62
C GLY A 4 -76.85 -1.42 -58.73
N ALA A 5 -76.09 -1.37 -57.63
CA ALA A 5 -75.94 -0.18 -56.79
C ALA A 5 -74.68 0.63 -57.15
N PRO A 6 -74.71 1.98 -57.13
CA PRO A 6 -73.53 2.80 -57.36
C PRO A 6 -72.54 2.64 -56.19
N LEU A 7 -71.26 2.41 -56.52
CA LEU A 7 -70.16 2.44 -55.55
C LEU A 7 -70.16 3.79 -54.86
N ARG A 8 -70.17 3.80 -53.52
CA ARG A 8 -70.16 5.04 -52.73
C ARG A 8 -68.80 5.17 -52.04
N PRO A 9 -68.12 6.32 -52.14
CA PRO A 9 -66.96 6.59 -51.30
C PRO A 9 -67.41 6.59 -49.84
N ALA A 10 -66.59 6.01 -48.97
CA ALA A 10 -66.84 6.08 -47.53
C ALA A 10 -66.85 7.53 -47.05
N SER A 11 -67.65 7.83 -46.02
CA SER A 11 -67.57 9.15 -45.37
C SER A 11 -66.21 9.30 -44.67
N THR A 12 -65.69 10.51 -44.62
CA THR A 12 -64.40 10.84 -43.98
C THR A 12 -64.33 10.38 -42.51
N LEU A 13 -65.47 10.38 -41.80
CA LEU A 13 -65.58 9.85 -40.45
C LEU A 13 -65.34 8.34 -40.36
N VAL A 14 -65.86 7.56 -41.32
CA VAL A 14 -65.66 6.11 -41.36
C VAL A 14 -64.21 5.78 -41.72
N GLU A 15 -63.61 6.51 -42.68
CA GLU A 15 -62.21 6.31 -43.04
C GLU A 15 -61.25 6.65 -41.89
N SER A 16 -61.50 7.75 -41.17
CA SER A 16 -60.69 8.15 -40.01
C SER A 16 -60.80 7.17 -38.83
N LEU A 17 -62.00 6.61 -38.58
CA LEU A 17 -62.19 5.60 -37.53
C LEU A 17 -61.45 4.30 -37.84
N VAL A 18 -61.57 3.81 -39.08
CA VAL A 18 -60.92 2.58 -39.54
C VAL A 18 -59.40 2.69 -39.51
N THR A 19 -58.87 3.88 -39.82
CA THR A 19 -57.42 4.14 -39.80
C THR A 19 -56.87 4.36 -38.40
N ALA A 20 -57.64 4.98 -37.50
CA ALA A 20 -57.30 5.04 -36.08
C ALA A 20 -57.25 3.64 -35.45
N LEU A 21 -58.21 2.76 -35.75
CA LEU A 21 -58.21 1.37 -35.28
C LEU A 21 -57.01 0.58 -35.82
N LEU A 22 -56.68 0.74 -37.10
CA LEU A 22 -55.49 0.13 -37.69
C LEU A 22 -54.20 0.61 -37.00
N LEU A 23 -54.09 1.91 -36.73
CA LEU A 23 -52.92 2.50 -36.09
C LEU A 23 -52.75 1.99 -34.65
N VAL A 24 -53.84 1.89 -33.88
CA VAL A 24 -53.82 1.30 -32.54
C VAL A 24 -53.41 -0.17 -32.60
N ALA A 25 -53.98 -0.96 -33.51
CA ALA A 25 -53.63 -2.37 -33.68
C ALA A 25 -52.14 -2.56 -34.03
N LEU A 26 -51.60 -1.73 -34.94
CA LEU A 26 -50.18 -1.76 -35.31
C LEU A 26 -49.27 -1.34 -34.16
N LEU A 27 -49.64 -0.34 -33.35
CA LEU A 27 -48.87 0.06 -32.17
C LEU A 27 -48.79 -1.07 -31.11
N ILE A 28 -49.86 -1.85 -30.94
CA ILE A 28 -49.88 -3.00 -30.03
C ILE A 28 -48.85 -4.07 -30.46
N THR A 29 -48.63 -4.25 -31.77
CA THR A 29 -47.62 -5.21 -32.26
C THR A 29 -46.20 -4.87 -31.80
N GLY A 30 -45.93 -3.59 -31.50
CA GLY A 30 -44.65 -3.14 -30.94
C GLY A 30 -44.32 -3.71 -29.55
N ALA A 31 -45.30 -4.27 -28.83
CA ALA A 31 -45.10 -4.91 -27.53
C ALA A 31 -44.49 -6.32 -27.63
N VAL A 32 -44.56 -6.96 -28.82
CA VAL A 32 -44.02 -8.30 -29.04
C VAL A 32 -42.48 -8.27 -28.94
N LYS A 33 -41.89 -9.26 -28.26
CA LYS A 33 -40.43 -9.40 -28.16
C LYS A 33 -39.87 -10.02 -29.46
N GLY A 34 -38.77 -9.46 -29.95
CA GLY A 34 -38.05 -9.96 -31.13
C GLY A 34 -38.51 -9.34 -32.46
N LEU A 35 -37.55 -9.11 -33.36
CA LEU A 35 -37.79 -8.48 -34.66
C LEU A 35 -38.72 -9.32 -35.55
N ALA A 36 -38.47 -10.63 -35.64
CA ALA A 36 -39.29 -11.54 -36.43
C ALA A 36 -40.75 -11.58 -35.94
N GLY A 37 -40.96 -11.69 -34.62
CA GLY A 37 -42.31 -11.72 -34.03
C GLY A 37 -43.12 -10.45 -34.29
N ARG A 38 -42.47 -9.27 -34.28
CA ARG A 38 -43.11 -8.00 -34.62
C ARG A 38 -43.52 -7.92 -36.08
N VAL A 39 -42.65 -8.37 -37.00
CA VAL A 39 -42.95 -8.40 -38.43
C VAL A 39 -44.12 -9.33 -38.73
N PHE A 40 -44.15 -10.52 -38.12
CA PHE A 40 -45.28 -11.45 -38.27
C PHE A 40 -46.58 -10.89 -37.71
N ALA A 41 -46.55 -10.26 -36.54
CA ALA A 41 -47.73 -9.63 -35.94
C ALA A 41 -48.27 -8.47 -36.79
N ALA A 42 -47.38 -7.59 -37.28
CA ALA A 42 -47.76 -6.48 -38.16
C ALA A 42 -48.35 -6.97 -39.49
N ALA A 43 -47.75 -8.01 -40.09
CA ALA A 43 -48.27 -8.65 -41.30
C ALA A 43 -49.67 -9.25 -41.07
N GLY A 44 -49.89 -9.87 -39.91
CA GLY A 44 -51.21 -10.39 -39.51
C GLY A 44 -52.26 -9.28 -39.38
N VAL A 45 -51.92 -8.15 -38.76
CA VAL A 45 -52.82 -6.99 -38.64
C VAL A 45 -53.17 -6.41 -40.02
N TYR A 46 -52.20 -6.29 -40.93
CA TYR A 46 -52.46 -5.88 -42.31
C TYR A 46 -53.33 -6.85 -43.08
N LEU A 47 -53.16 -8.17 -42.89
CA LEU A 47 -53.99 -9.19 -43.52
C LEU A 47 -55.45 -9.09 -43.06
N VAL A 48 -55.68 -8.95 -41.75
CA VAL A 48 -57.02 -8.75 -41.18
C VAL A 48 -57.65 -7.46 -41.71
N TYR A 49 -56.86 -6.38 -41.83
CA TYR A 49 -57.33 -5.12 -42.41
C TYR A 49 -57.77 -5.26 -43.87
N ILE A 50 -56.96 -5.91 -44.71
CA ILE A 50 -57.28 -6.13 -46.14
C ILE A 50 -58.57 -6.96 -46.28
N LEU A 51 -58.71 -8.01 -45.47
CA LEU A 51 -59.92 -8.85 -45.46
C LEU A 51 -61.16 -8.06 -44.99
N ALA A 52 -61.03 -7.22 -43.97
CA ALA A 52 -62.12 -6.40 -43.47
C ALA A 52 -62.56 -5.33 -44.48
N VAL A 53 -61.62 -4.65 -45.13
CA VAL A 53 -61.91 -3.68 -46.21
C VAL A 53 -62.54 -4.38 -47.42
N GLY A 54 -62.02 -5.56 -47.80
CA GLY A 54 -62.59 -6.38 -48.87
C GLY A 54 -64.03 -6.83 -48.57
N ALA A 55 -64.32 -7.23 -47.34
CA ALA A 55 -65.67 -7.56 -46.91
C ALA A 55 -66.60 -6.33 -46.97
N LEU A 56 -66.13 -5.16 -46.52
CA LEU A 56 -66.91 -3.91 -46.59
C LEU A 56 -67.22 -3.52 -48.04
N TYR A 57 -66.27 -3.75 -48.95
CA TYR A 57 -66.44 -3.54 -50.38
C TYR A 57 -67.48 -4.47 -50.99
N VAL A 58 -67.43 -5.78 -50.66
CA VAL A 58 -68.34 -6.79 -51.23
C VAL A 58 -69.77 -6.66 -50.70
N TYR A 59 -69.95 -6.43 -49.39
CA TYR A 59 -71.26 -6.43 -48.74
C TYR A 59 -71.96 -5.07 -48.72
N LEU A 60 -71.21 -3.97 -48.63
CA LEU A 60 -71.78 -2.60 -48.53
C LEU A 60 -71.46 -1.71 -49.75
N GLY A 61 -70.62 -2.16 -50.68
CA GLY A 61 -70.23 -1.35 -51.86
C GLY A 61 -69.42 -0.10 -51.52
N LEU A 62 -68.81 -0.06 -50.33
CA LEU A 62 -68.01 1.05 -49.82
C LEU A 62 -66.57 0.97 -50.35
N VAL A 63 -66.09 2.07 -50.92
CA VAL A 63 -64.68 2.21 -51.34
C VAL A 63 -63.94 3.00 -50.27
N ILE A 64 -62.93 2.39 -49.66
CA ILE A 64 -62.01 3.03 -48.70
C ILE A 64 -60.68 3.27 -49.40
N SER A 65 -60.15 4.49 -49.27
CA SER A 65 -58.83 4.82 -49.84
C SER A 65 -57.68 4.09 -49.13
N MET A 66 -56.79 3.48 -49.91
CA MET A 66 -55.59 2.81 -49.39
C MET A 66 -54.50 3.78 -48.88
N THR A 67 -54.62 5.07 -49.18
CA THR A 67 -53.62 6.10 -48.79
C THR A 67 -53.41 6.18 -47.27
N TYR A 68 -54.48 6.05 -46.51
CA TYR A 68 -54.41 6.16 -45.05
C TYR A 68 -53.80 4.92 -44.37
N ALA A 69 -53.95 3.74 -44.98
CA ALA A 69 -53.31 2.51 -44.49
C ALA A 69 -51.78 2.56 -44.66
N MET A 70 -51.30 3.20 -45.74
CA MET A 70 -49.87 3.47 -45.93
C MET A 70 -49.35 4.50 -44.92
N LEU A 71 -50.12 5.57 -44.66
CA LEU A 71 -49.74 6.59 -43.68
C LEU A 71 -49.65 6.02 -42.26
N ALA A 72 -50.63 5.19 -41.85
CA ALA A 72 -50.62 4.51 -40.54
C ALA A 72 -49.41 3.56 -40.39
N GLY A 73 -49.04 2.84 -41.45
CA GLY A 73 -47.83 2.02 -41.50
C GLY A 73 -46.55 2.84 -41.31
N LEU A 74 -46.45 3.99 -41.97
CA LEU A 74 -45.29 4.88 -41.83
C LEU A 74 -45.16 5.41 -40.40
N VAL A 75 -46.26 5.90 -39.80
CA VAL A 75 -46.27 6.46 -38.45
C VAL A 75 -45.88 5.40 -37.40
N THR A 76 -46.40 4.17 -37.54
CA THR A 76 -46.09 3.08 -36.61
C THR A 76 -44.63 2.62 -36.72
N LEU A 77 -44.07 2.60 -37.93
CA LEU A 77 -42.66 2.29 -38.14
C LEU A 77 -41.74 3.33 -37.48
N VAL A 78 -42.06 4.62 -37.61
CA VAL A 78 -41.33 5.71 -36.94
C VAL A 78 -41.47 5.64 -35.42
N ALA A 79 -42.66 5.33 -34.89
CA ALA A 79 -42.87 5.21 -33.46
C ALA A 79 -42.10 4.02 -32.83
N ILE A 80 -42.08 2.88 -33.53
CA ILE A 80 -41.36 1.68 -33.08
C ILE A 80 -39.84 1.89 -33.14
N SER A 81 -39.31 2.53 -34.20
CA SER A 81 -37.89 2.82 -34.31
C SER A 81 -37.41 3.78 -33.22
N MET A 82 -38.19 4.84 -32.92
CA MET A 82 -37.90 5.77 -31.84
C MET A 82 -37.88 5.07 -30.47
N ARG A 83 -38.84 4.16 -30.21
CA ARG A 83 -38.88 3.39 -28.96
C ARG A 83 -37.69 2.43 -28.82
N LEU A 84 -37.29 1.77 -29.91
CA LEU A 84 -36.12 0.88 -29.93
C LEU A 84 -34.83 1.64 -29.65
N PHE A 85 -34.68 2.83 -30.22
CA PHE A 85 -33.54 3.71 -29.98
C PHE A 85 -33.43 4.11 -28.50
N MET A 86 -34.53 4.55 -27.89
CA MET A 86 -34.56 4.90 -26.45
C MET A 86 -34.22 3.70 -25.54
N ILE A 87 -34.67 2.49 -25.89
CA ILE A 87 -34.34 1.28 -25.12
C ILE A 87 -32.87 0.91 -25.30
N ALA A 88 -32.32 1.06 -26.51
CA ALA A 88 -30.93 0.79 -26.80
C ALA A 88 -30.01 1.73 -26.01
N GLU A 89 -30.30 3.03 -25.99
CA GLU A 89 -29.55 4.01 -25.18
C GLU A 89 -29.61 3.66 -23.69
N LYS A 90 -30.80 3.35 -23.17
CA LYS A 90 -30.96 2.98 -21.76
C LYS A 90 -30.19 1.71 -21.41
N ASN A 91 -30.24 0.67 -22.25
CA ASN A 91 -29.52 -0.57 -22.03
C ASN A 91 -28.00 -0.38 -22.14
N GLN A 92 -27.54 0.48 -23.05
CA GLN A 92 -26.12 0.79 -23.18
C GLN A 92 -25.60 1.54 -21.95
N ALA A 93 -26.39 2.48 -21.41
CA ALA A 93 -26.04 3.19 -20.17
C ALA A 93 -25.96 2.25 -18.96
N VAL A 94 -26.93 1.34 -18.81
CA VAL A 94 -26.91 0.33 -17.72
C VAL A 94 -25.73 -0.64 -17.88
N SER A 95 -25.48 -1.15 -19.09
CA SER A 95 -24.34 -2.03 -19.35
C SER A 95 -22.99 -1.34 -19.13
N ALA A 96 -22.89 -0.04 -19.38
CA ALA A 96 -21.67 0.73 -19.10
C ALA A 96 -21.47 0.92 -17.59
N ALA A 97 -22.53 1.19 -16.83
CA ALA A 97 -22.49 1.30 -15.38
C ALA A 97 -22.10 -0.03 -14.71
N ASP A 98 -22.75 -1.14 -15.11
CA ASP A 98 -22.43 -2.49 -14.61
C ASP A 98 -20.97 -2.88 -14.92
N SER A 99 -20.44 -2.46 -16.07
CA SER A 99 -19.05 -2.70 -16.46
C SER A 99 -18.05 -1.90 -15.62
N ALA A 100 -18.39 -0.66 -15.26
CA ALA A 100 -17.59 0.19 -14.38
C ALA A 100 -17.53 -0.38 -12.96
N GLU A 101 -18.67 -0.80 -12.40
CA GLU A 101 -18.70 -1.43 -11.07
C GLU A 101 -17.93 -2.75 -11.03
N SER A 102 -18.08 -3.60 -12.05
CA SER A 102 -17.31 -4.85 -12.17
C SER A 102 -15.80 -4.58 -12.18
N SER A 103 -15.36 -3.53 -12.87
CA SER A 103 -13.96 -3.12 -12.91
C SER A 103 -13.43 -2.64 -11.55
N ARG A 104 -14.25 -1.92 -10.77
CA ARG A 104 -13.91 -1.51 -9.40
C ARG A 104 -13.76 -2.70 -8.45
N MET A 105 -14.69 -3.65 -8.52
CA MET A 105 -14.65 -4.86 -7.71
C MET A 105 -13.41 -5.71 -8.00
N LEU A 106 -13.00 -5.79 -9.27
CA LEU A 106 -11.75 -6.44 -9.65
C LEU A 106 -10.52 -5.71 -9.08
N GLY A 107 -10.50 -4.38 -9.13
CA GLY A 107 -9.43 -3.58 -8.52
C GLY A 107 -9.30 -3.82 -7.02
N LEU A 108 -10.43 -3.85 -6.31
CA LEU A 108 -10.50 -4.15 -4.87
C LEU A 108 -9.98 -5.56 -4.54
N ALA A 109 -10.36 -6.55 -5.35
CA ALA A 109 -9.87 -7.92 -5.20
C ALA A 109 -8.34 -8.01 -5.37
N TYR A 110 -7.78 -7.32 -6.37
CA TYR A 110 -6.33 -7.28 -6.58
C TYR A 110 -5.59 -6.56 -5.46
N GLN A 111 -6.16 -5.48 -4.92
CA GLN A 111 -5.61 -4.78 -3.77
C GLN A 111 -5.57 -5.68 -2.53
N GLY A 112 -6.64 -6.44 -2.27
CA GLY A 112 -6.69 -7.42 -1.18
C GLY A 112 -5.69 -8.57 -1.34
N GLN A 113 -5.34 -8.93 -2.57
CA GLN A 113 -4.30 -9.93 -2.88
C GLN A 113 -2.87 -9.34 -2.86
N GLY A 114 -2.72 -8.03 -2.64
CA GLY A 114 -1.43 -7.34 -2.64
C GLY A 114 -0.86 -7.03 -4.02
N GLN A 115 -1.62 -7.27 -5.10
CA GLN A 115 -1.26 -6.96 -6.49
C GLN A 115 -1.64 -5.51 -6.84
N LEU A 116 -0.87 -4.56 -6.29
CA LEU A 116 -1.20 -3.13 -6.37
C LEU A 116 -1.13 -2.57 -7.80
N ASP A 117 -0.20 -3.04 -8.64
CA ASP A 117 -0.05 -2.54 -10.02
C ASP A 117 -1.26 -2.87 -10.89
N ALA A 118 -1.74 -4.12 -10.79
CA ALA A 118 -2.95 -4.57 -11.48
C ALA A 118 -4.19 -3.83 -10.98
N ALA A 119 -4.27 -3.56 -9.66
CA ALA A 119 -5.35 -2.78 -9.08
C ALA A 119 -5.38 -1.34 -9.65
N PHE A 120 -4.22 -0.68 -9.73
CA PHE A 120 -4.11 0.68 -10.28
C PHE A 120 -4.58 0.75 -11.74
N GLU A 121 -4.18 -0.22 -12.57
CA GLU A 121 -4.59 -0.27 -13.98
C GLU A 121 -6.11 -0.43 -14.13
N LYS A 122 -6.75 -1.20 -13.25
CA LYS A 122 -8.22 -1.33 -13.23
C LYS A 122 -8.91 -0.07 -12.77
N TYR A 123 -8.41 0.59 -11.72
CA TYR A 123 -8.99 1.85 -11.25
C TYR A 123 -8.85 2.99 -12.26
N ARG A 124 -7.75 3.05 -13.02
CA ARG A 124 -7.55 4.04 -14.09
C ARG A 124 -8.58 3.94 -15.22
N ARG A 125 -9.17 2.76 -15.43
CA ARG A 125 -10.22 2.52 -16.44
C ARG A 125 -11.63 2.79 -15.92
N CYS A 126 -11.80 3.00 -14.62
CA CYS A 126 -13.11 3.27 -14.02
C CYS A 126 -13.53 4.72 -14.26
N THR A 127 -14.84 4.98 -14.26
CA THR A 127 -15.35 6.35 -14.35
C THR A 127 -14.87 7.19 -13.16
N PRO A 128 -14.49 8.46 -13.39
CA PRO A 128 -14.07 9.38 -12.34
C PRO A 128 -15.28 9.72 -11.46
N GLU A 129 -15.35 9.04 -10.32
CA GLU A 129 -16.33 9.22 -9.26
C GLU A 129 -15.58 9.36 -7.93
N GLU A 130 -16.17 10.07 -6.97
CA GLU A 130 -15.58 10.30 -5.64
C GLU A 130 -15.15 9.00 -4.94
N ASN A 131 -15.93 7.92 -5.13
CA ASN A 131 -15.59 6.60 -4.61
C ASN A 131 -14.32 6.03 -5.25
N THR A 132 -14.12 6.21 -6.56
CA THR A 132 -12.91 5.75 -7.26
C THR A 132 -11.68 6.49 -6.74
N TYR A 133 -11.77 7.80 -6.45
CA TYR A 133 -10.65 8.56 -5.89
C TYR A 133 -10.29 8.09 -4.48
N ASN A 134 -11.27 7.78 -3.63
CA ASN A 134 -11.01 7.19 -2.33
C ASN A 134 -10.27 5.84 -2.43
N LEU A 135 -10.61 5.01 -3.42
CA LEU A 135 -9.92 3.73 -3.67
C LEU A 135 -8.48 3.94 -4.14
N ILE A 136 -8.25 4.84 -5.09
CA ILE A 136 -6.90 5.16 -5.58
C ILE A 136 -6.05 5.81 -4.48
N TYR A 137 -6.65 6.65 -3.65
CA TYR A 137 -5.97 7.26 -2.50
C TYR A 137 -5.52 6.19 -1.49
N ASN A 138 -6.40 5.24 -1.15
CA ASN A 138 -6.04 4.12 -0.29
C ASN A 138 -4.96 3.24 -0.91
N LEU A 139 -4.98 3.06 -2.24
CA LEU A 139 -3.92 2.35 -2.96
C LEU A 139 -2.58 3.10 -2.87
N GLY A 140 -2.58 4.43 -2.97
CA GLY A 140 -1.41 5.29 -2.75
C GLY A 140 -0.81 5.12 -1.35
N LEU A 141 -1.66 5.06 -0.32
CA LEU A 141 -1.23 4.75 1.05
C LEU A 141 -0.59 3.36 1.16
N ASP A 142 -1.13 2.36 0.47
CA ASP A 142 -0.56 1.03 0.44
C ASP A 142 0.81 1.00 -0.28
N TYR A 143 1.01 1.83 -1.31
CA TYR A 143 2.32 2.01 -1.94
C TYR A 143 3.33 2.71 -1.01
N GLU A 144 2.91 3.73 -0.26
CA GLU A 144 3.75 4.40 0.74
C GLU A 144 4.21 3.42 1.83
N ARG A 145 3.31 2.55 2.32
CA ARG A 145 3.66 1.50 3.30
C ARG A 145 4.74 0.55 2.80
N LYS A 146 4.80 0.33 1.48
CA LYS A 146 5.82 -0.50 0.80
C LYS A 146 7.02 0.31 0.30
N ARG A 147 7.14 1.60 0.68
CA ARG A 147 8.18 2.55 0.23
C ARG A 147 8.31 2.69 -1.29
N GLN A 148 7.25 2.39 -2.05
CA GLN A 148 7.22 2.57 -3.50
C GLN A 148 6.72 3.97 -3.85
N TYR A 149 7.50 4.99 -3.49
CA TYR A 149 7.09 6.41 -3.57
C TYR A 149 6.80 6.90 -5.00
N ASN A 150 7.52 6.41 -6.01
CA ASN A 150 7.27 6.75 -7.42
C ASN A 150 5.86 6.30 -7.88
N LYS A 151 5.45 5.07 -7.50
CA LYS A 151 4.12 4.54 -7.82
C LYS A 151 3.02 5.21 -6.99
N ALA A 152 3.30 5.53 -5.72
CA ALA A 152 2.40 6.31 -4.89
C ALA A 152 2.15 7.71 -5.50
N GLN A 153 3.22 8.38 -5.94
CA GLN A 153 3.14 9.66 -6.64
C GLN A 153 2.27 9.57 -7.89
N SER A 154 2.47 8.54 -8.72
CA SER A 154 1.64 8.30 -9.92
C SER A 154 0.14 8.16 -9.58
N CYS A 155 -0.19 7.55 -8.44
CA CYS A 155 -1.58 7.44 -7.97
C CYS A 155 -2.16 8.81 -7.57
N TYR A 156 -1.38 9.62 -6.86
CA TYR A 156 -1.80 10.95 -6.40
C TYR A 156 -1.88 11.96 -7.56
N GLU A 157 -0.94 11.93 -8.50
CA GLU A 157 -0.97 12.74 -9.72
C GLU A 157 -2.22 12.45 -10.55
N PHE A 158 -2.59 11.17 -10.71
CA PHE A 158 -3.81 10.79 -11.43
C PHE A 158 -5.08 11.39 -10.81
N ILE A 159 -5.16 11.42 -9.47
CA ILE A 159 -6.28 12.07 -8.79
C ILE A 159 -6.20 13.59 -8.99
N GLY A 160 -5.02 14.20 -8.84
CA GLY A 160 -4.81 15.64 -8.98
C GLY A 160 -5.08 16.19 -10.39
N GLU A 161 -4.84 15.40 -11.44
CA GLU A 161 -5.20 15.73 -12.83
C GLU A 161 -6.71 15.84 -13.03
N THR A 162 -7.49 15.04 -12.29
CA THR A 162 -8.95 15.00 -12.45
C THR A 162 -9.66 15.92 -11.45
N GLU A 163 -9.17 15.99 -10.22
CA GLU A 163 -9.72 16.81 -9.14
C GLU A 163 -8.59 17.41 -8.27
N SER A 164 -8.27 18.68 -8.51
CA SER A 164 -7.12 19.36 -7.89
C SER A 164 -7.29 19.68 -6.40
N GLY A 165 -8.51 19.56 -5.85
CA GLY A 165 -8.86 19.89 -4.47
C GLY A 165 -9.12 18.70 -3.55
N PHE A 166 -8.90 17.46 -4.00
CA PHE A 166 -9.22 16.27 -3.21
C PHE A 166 -8.21 16.08 -2.06
N ARG A 167 -8.66 16.29 -0.82
CA ARG A 167 -7.90 16.08 0.44
C ARG A 167 -6.53 16.78 0.45
N ASP A 168 -5.46 16.03 0.67
CA ASP A 168 -4.07 16.45 0.90
C ASP A 168 -3.12 16.00 -0.23
N ILE A 169 -3.65 15.72 -1.42
CA ILE A 169 -2.89 15.13 -2.56
C ILE A 169 -1.64 15.93 -2.92
N GLN A 170 -1.75 17.25 -3.06
CA GLN A 170 -0.60 18.10 -3.44
C GLN A 170 0.55 17.97 -2.42
N LYS A 171 0.21 17.83 -1.13
CA LYS A 171 1.20 17.62 -0.06
C LYS A 171 1.85 16.24 -0.17
N ARG A 172 1.08 15.21 -0.50
CA ARG A 172 1.58 13.85 -0.68
C ARG A 172 2.46 13.70 -1.92
N ILE A 173 2.13 14.36 -3.02
CA ILE A 173 2.98 14.40 -4.22
C ILE A 173 4.34 15.01 -3.87
N ALA A 174 4.36 16.16 -3.18
CA ALA A 174 5.60 16.78 -2.73
C ALA A 174 6.40 15.88 -1.76
N ARG A 175 5.72 15.19 -0.83
CA ARG A 175 6.32 14.21 0.08
C ARG A 175 6.97 13.06 -0.69
N CYS A 176 6.23 12.41 -1.60
CA CYS A 176 6.75 11.29 -2.39
C CYS A 176 7.94 11.71 -3.26
N SER A 177 7.90 12.89 -3.87
CA SER A 177 9.01 13.44 -4.66
C SER A 177 10.26 13.67 -3.81
N SER A 178 10.12 14.26 -2.61
CA SER A 178 11.27 14.46 -1.70
C SER A 178 11.88 13.14 -1.21
N MET A 179 11.04 12.13 -0.99
CA MET A 179 11.47 10.80 -0.58
C MET A 179 12.12 10.03 -1.74
N GLU A 180 11.64 10.21 -2.96
CA GLU A 180 12.26 9.68 -4.18
C GLU A 180 13.63 10.32 -4.44
N ASP A 181 13.75 11.64 -4.32
CA ASP A 181 15.04 12.34 -4.47
C ASP A 181 16.06 11.86 -3.43
N ALA A 182 15.64 11.61 -2.19
CA ALA A 182 16.48 11.06 -1.14
C ALA A 182 16.93 9.61 -1.42
N VAL A 183 16.07 8.78 -2.02
CA VAL A 183 16.41 7.42 -2.44
C VAL A 183 17.35 7.43 -3.66
N LEU A 184 17.13 8.33 -4.62
CA LEU A 184 17.93 8.47 -5.84
C LEU A 184 19.32 9.07 -5.59
N THR A 185 19.46 9.98 -4.61
CA THR A 185 20.76 10.53 -4.22
C THR A 185 21.64 9.56 -3.43
N GLY A 186 21.22 8.29 -3.28
CA GLY A 186 21.94 7.30 -2.49
C GLY A 186 21.91 7.62 -0.99
N GLY A 187 20.91 8.38 -0.54
CA GLY A 187 20.68 8.64 0.87
C GLY A 187 20.41 7.32 1.59
N ASN A 188 21.32 6.92 2.48
CA ASN A 188 21.20 5.68 3.22
C ASN A 188 19.83 5.60 3.92
N SER A 189 19.18 4.43 3.89
CA SER A 189 17.96 4.15 4.68
C SER A 189 18.14 4.49 6.17
N MET A 190 19.38 4.46 6.66
CA MET A 190 19.78 4.91 7.99
C MET A 190 19.61 6.43 8.19
N GLN A 191 19.95 7.25 7.19
CA GLN A 191 19.83 8.72 7.25
C GLN A 191 18.36 9.19 7.25
N MET A 192 17.46 8.37 6.68
CA MET A 192 16.01 8.61 6.68
C MET A 192 15.35 8.38 8.05
N LEU A 193 15.97 7.63 8.98
CA LEU A 193 15.42 7.38 10.32
C LEU A 193 15.69 8.53 11.30
N GLY A 194 16.73 9.33 11.06
CA GLY A 194 17.02 10.55 11.84
C GLY A 194 16.21 11.78 11.39
N ALA A 195 15.60 11.72 10.20
CA ALA A 195 14.80 12.81 9.67
C ALA A 195 13.43 12.85 10.37
N THR A 196 13.30 13.74 11.35
CA THR A 196 12.00 14.12 11.91
C THR A 196 11.21 14.85 10.82
N ILE A 197 10.16 14.21 10.29
CA ILE A 197 9.33 14.82 9.24
C ILE A 197 8.24 15.65 9.92
N VAL A 198 8.33 16.96 9.76
CA VAL A 198 7.34 17.92 10.29
C VAL A 198 6.25 18.09 9.24
N ASN A 199 5.03 17.69 9.57
CA ASN A 199 3.86 18.00 8.76
C ASN A 199 3.45 19.46 8.96
N GLU A 200 2.84 20.09 7.95
CA GLU A 200 2.44 21.50 8.01
C GLU A 200 1.34 21.80 9.05
N ASP A 201 0.69 20.80 9.64
CA ASP A 201 -0.24 20.97 10.77
C ASP A 201 0.48 21.08 12.14
N GLY A 202 1.83 21.07 12.13
CA GLY A 202 2.66 21.04 13.32
C GLY A 202 2.75 19.65 13.97
N SER A 203 2.13 18.62 13.37
CA SER A 203 2.29 17.24 13.82
C SER A 203 3.64 16.70 13.34
N VAL A 204 4.39 16.14 14.28
CA VAL A 204 5.69 15.53 14.00
C VAL A 204 5.45 14.04 13.78
N GLU A 205 5.45 13.60 12.52
CA GLU A 205 5.35 12.18 12.20
C GLU A 205 6.76 11.57 12.26
N LYS A 206 7.06 10.96 13.40
CA LYS A 206 8.34 10.29 13.64
C LYS A 206 8.41 8.97 12.85
N PRO A 207 9.56 8.66 12.23
CA PRO A 207 9.71 7.42 11.48
C PRO A 207 9.56 6.19 12.39
N MET A 208 9.03 5.11 11.82
CA MET A 208 8.86 3.83 12.51
C MET A 208 9.94 2.85 12.02
N LEU A 209 10.48 2.06 12.94
CA LEU A 209 11.37 0.94 12.66
C LEU A 209 10.85 -0.31 13.37
N GLY A 210 10.38 -1.29 12.59
CA GLY A 210 9.60 -2.40 13.12
C GLY A 210 8.36 -1.87 13.86
N ARG A 211 8.25 -2.15 15.16
CA ARG A 211 7.17 -1.62 16.00
C ARG A 211 7.50 -0.32 16.74
N TYR A 212 8.74 0.16 16.66
CA TYR A 212 9.22 1.26 17.49
C TYR A 212 9.16 2.58 16.73
N GLN A 213 8.77 3.64 17.44
CA GLN A 213 8.83 5.00 16.94
C GLN A 213 10.23 5.56 17.22
N VAL A 214 10.96 5.97 16.20
CA VAL A 214 12.31 6.54 16.32
C VAL A 214 12.20 8.02 16.67
N GLU A 215 12.88 8.46 17.73
CA GLU A 215 12.79 9.82 18.24
C GLU A 215 13.99 10.68 17.83
N ASN A 216 15.20 10.27 18.23
CA ASN A 216 16.44 11.02 18.00
C ASN A 216 17.62 10.05 17.85
N GLU A 217 18.69 10.47 17.21
CA GLU A 217 19.97 9.75 17.23
C GLU A 217 20.67 9.93 18.58
N LEU A 218 21.16 8.83 19.18
CA LEU A 218 21.96 8.84 20.41
C LEU A 218 23.46 8.82 20.10
N GLY A 219 23.86 8.17 19.01
CA GLY A 219 25.25 8.18 18.53
C GLY A 219 25.51 7.19 17.40
N GLN A 220 26.65 7.38 16.74
CA GLN A 220 27.12 6.55 15.64
C GLN A 220 28.39 5.78 16.05
N GLY A 221 28.34 4.45 15.93
CA GLY A 221 29.47 3.56 16.18
C GLY A 221 29.99 2.92 14.88
N ALA A 222 31.05 2.11 15.01
CA ALA A 222 31.67 1.41 13.88
C ALA A 222 30.72 0.45 13.14
N MET A 223 29.64 0.01 13.78
CA MET A 223 28.78 -1.08 13.30
C MET A 223 27.34 -0.64 13.06
N GLY A 224 27.06 0.66 13.22
CA GLY A 224 25.70 1.16 13.08
C GLY A 224 25.45 2.47 13.81
N VAL A 225 24.23 2.97 13.66
CA VAL A 225 23.70 4.11 14.42
C VAL A 225 22.80 3.59 15.53
N VAL A 226 22.82 4.24 16.68
CA VAL A 226 21.95 3.97 17.81
C VAL A 226 20.95 5.12 17.93
N TYR A 227 19.67 4.79 17.92
CA TYR A 227 18.57 5.74 18.07
C TYR A 227 17.88 5.60 19.42
N LEU A 228 17.41 6.71 19.96
CA LEU A 228 16.36 6.73 20.95
C LEU A 228 15.06 6.38 20.25
N GLY A 229 14.36 5.36 20.73
CA GLY A 229 13.05 5.00 20.25
C GLY A 229 12.06 4.75 21.38
N LYS A 230 10.81 4.52 20.98
CA LYS A 230 9.69 4.30 21.89
C LYS A 230 8.82 3.17 21.40
N ASP A 231 8.53 2.21 22.27
CA ASP A 231 7.49 1.22 22.03
C ASP A 231 6.12 1.87 22.32
N PRO A 232 5.26 2.09 21.30
CA PRO A 232 3.98 2.76 21.48
C PRO A 232 2.95 1.89 22.20
N LYS A 233 3.09 0.56 22.22
CA LYS A 233 2.11 -0.34 22.85
C LYS A 233 2.20 -0.32 24.37
N ILE A 234 3.42 -0.22 24.89
CA ILE A 234 3.69 -0.24 26.33
C ILE A 234 4.29 1.07 26.85
N ASN A 235 4.41 2.08 25.98
CA ASN A 235 4.93 3.41 26.30
C ASN A 235 6.34 3.37 26.95
N ARG A 236 7.24 2.54 26.41
CA ARG A 236 8.60 2.33 26.93
C ARG A 236 9.65 2.97 26.02
N ALA A 237 10.58 3.72 26.59
CA ALA A 237 11.75 4.22 25.87
C ALA A 237 12.80 3.10 25.73
N VAL A 238 13.41 3.01 24.55
CA VAL A 238 14.40 1.98 24.18
C VAL A 238 15.55 2.61 23.40
N ALA A 239 16.72 1.98 23.46
CA ALA A 239 17.80 2.24 22.52
C ALA A 239 17.68 1.26 21.34
N ILE A 240 17.79 1.73 20.11
CA ILE A 240 17.65 0.90 18.90
C ILE A 240 18.93 1.01 18.08
N LYS A 241 19.72 -0.06 18.08
CA LYS A 241 20.94 -0.16 17.28
C LYS A 241 20.59 -0.70 15.90
N THR A 242 20.97 0.01 14.83
CA THR A 242 20.64 -0.34 13.45
C THR A 242 21.88 -0.62 12.62
N MET A 243 21.80 -1.62 11.74
CA MET A 243 22.84 -1.96 10.78
C MET A 243 22.25 -1.94 9.37
N GLY A 244 22.89 -1.19 8.47
CA GLY A 244 22.51 -1.13 7.05
C GLY A 244 22.81 -2.44 6.33
N LEU A 245 21.84 -2.96 5.60
CA LEU A 245 21.95 -4.20 4.82
C LEU A 245 22.35 -3.95 3.35
N SER A 246 22.69 -2.72 2.97
CA SER A 246 22.81 -2.33 1.55
C SER A 246 24.19 -1.79 1.13
N GLN A 247 25.23 -1.86 1.96
CA GLN A 247 26.56 -1.35 1.60
C GLN A 247 27.64 -2.44 1.48
N GLY A 248 28.22 -2.57 0.28
CA GLY A 248 29.60 -3.00 0.05
C GLY A 248 29.90 -4.50 0.11
N PHE A 249 28.93 -5.35 0.45
CA PHE A 249 29.08 -6.79 0.54
C PHE A 249 28.39 -7.49 -0.64
N GLY A 250 28.95 -8.61 -1.12
CA GLY A 250 28.21 -9.50 -2.04
C GLY A 250 26.97 -10.08 -1.35
N GLU A 251 25.95 -10.53 -2.10
CA GLU A 251 24.71 -11.10 -1.53
C GLU A 251 24.99 -12.19 -0.47
N ASP A 252 25.99 -13.05 -0.72
CA ASP A 252 26.42 -14.10 0.21
C ASP A 252 27.08 -13.54 1.50
N GLU A 253 27.90 -12.49 1.38
CA GLU A 253 28.57 -11.86 2.53
C GLU A 253 27.57 -11.10 3.41
N LEU A 254 26.56 -10.50 2.80
CA LEU A 254 25.51 -9.79 3.51
C LEU A 254 24.66 -10.73 4.36
N GLN A 255 24.28 -11.89 3.81
CA GLN A 255 23.53 -12.90 4.53
C GLN A 255 24.32 -13.43 5.74
N ASP A 256 25.62 -13.65 5.57
CA ASP A 256 26.54 -14.06 6.63
C ASP A 256 26.64 -13.04 7.78
N VAL A 257 26.76 -11.74 7.45
CA VAL A 257 26.83 -10.65 8.44
C VAL A 257 25.53 -10.54 9.22
N LYS A 258 24.41 -10.66 8.50
CA LYS A 258 23.06 -10.60 9.05
C LYS A 258 22.76 -11.76 10.00
N GLU A 259 23.07 -13.00 9.62
CA GLU A 259 22.90 -14.17 10.48
C GLU A 259 23.73 -14.06 11.76
N ARG A 260 24.94 -13.51 11.68
CA ARG A 260 25.79 -13.26 12.85
C ARG A 260 25.18 -12.22 13.78
N PHE A 261 24.72 -11.10 13.23
CA PHE A 261 24.07 -10.03 14.00
C PHE A 261 22.87 -10.54 14.81
N PHE A 262 21.98 -11.34 14.19
CA PHE A 262 20.84 -11.93 14.91
C PHE A 262 21.23 -13.00 15.92
N ARG A 263 22.22 -13.83 15.60
CA ARG A 263 22.72 -14.87 16.53
C ARG A 263 23.37 -14.27 17.77
N GLU A 264 23.99 -13.11 17.64
CA GLU A 264 24.57 -12.35 18.75
C GLU A 264 23.46 -11.72 19.59
N ALA A 265 22.47 -11.09 18.95
CA ALA A 265 21.27 -10.59 19.65
C ALA A 265 20.53 -11.71 20.41
N GLU A 266 20.42 -12.90 19.82
CA GLU A 266 19.83 -14.07 20.46
C GLU A 266 20.65 -14.53 21.67
N SER A 267 21.98 -14.57 21.53
CA SER A 267 22.88 -15.02 22.61
C SER A 267 22.86 -14.04 23.79
N ALA A 268 22.92 -12.74 23.51
CA ALA A 268 22.84 -11.69 24.53
C ALA A 268 21.42 -11.54 25.10
N GLY A 269 20.37 -11.83 24.32
CA GLY A 269 18.97 -11.80 24.75
C GLY A 269 18.62 -12.87 25.79
N ARG A 270 19.45 -13.90 25.96
CA ARG A 270 19.30 -14.88 27.05
C ARG A 270 19.82 -14.37 28.40
N LEU A 271 20.65 -13.32 28.41
CA LEU A 271 21.26 -12.80 29.61
C LEU A 271 20.28 -11.89 30.36
N ASN A 272 20.09 -12.14 31.65
CA ASN A 272 19.29 -11.30 32.52
C ASN A 272 20.05 -11.00 33.82
N HIS A 273 20.75 -9.87 33.83
CA HIS A 273 21.58 -9.45 34.96
C HIS A 273 21.54 -7.93 35.15
N ALA A 274 21.61 -7.47 36.40
CA ALA A 274 21.49 -6.04 36.72
C ALA A 274 22.56 -5.17 36.03
N ASN A 275 23.77 -5.71 35.87
CA ASN A 275 24.92 -5.04 35.24
C ASN A 275 25.14 -5.45 33.77
N ILE A 276 24.15 -6.04 33.10
CA ILE A 276 24.16 -6.32 31.65
C ILE A 276 22.98 -5.59 31.01
N VAL A 277 23.19 -4.99 29.84
CA VAL A 277 22.10 -4.37 29.07
C VAL A 277 21.09 -5.43 28.63
N ALA A 278 19.80 -5.20 28.89
CA ALA A 278 18.76 -6.12 28.46
C ALA A 278 18.43 -5.90 26.98
N ILE A 279 18.38 -6.98 26.19
CA ILE A 279 17.84 -6.97 24.82
C ILE A 279 16.36 -7.30 24.88
N TYR A 280 15.53 -6.47 24.26
CA TYR A 280 14.08 -6.66 24.23
C TYR A 280 13.59 -7.30 22.94
N ASP A 281 14.24 -6.97 21.83
CA ASP A 281 13.79 -7.39 20.51
C ASP A 281 14.92 -7.30 19.49
N ALA A 282 14.83 -8.10 18.44
CA ALA A 282 15.69 -8.01 17.27
C ALA A 282 14.88 -8.35 16.03
N GLY A 283 15.05 -7.59 14.97
CA GLY A 283 14.31 -7.82 13.75
C GLY A 283 14.89 -7.14 12.54
N GLU A 284 14.17 -7.29 11.44
CA GLU A 284 14.50 -6.72 10.16
C GLU A 284 13.36 -5.84 9.69
N ASP A 285 13.73 -4.73 9.06
CA ASP A 285 12.78 -3.84 8.43
C ASP A 285 13.40 -3.31 7.13
N HIS A 286 12.93 -3.85 6.01
CA HIS A 286 13.47 -3.58 4.67
C HIS A 286 14.99 -3.82 4.61
N ASP A 287 15.77 -2.77 4.34
CA ASP A 287 17.23 -2.83 4.18
C ASP A 287 17.98 -2.56 5.51
N LEU A 288 17.32 -2.74 6.66
CA LEU A 288 17.91 -2.52 7.97
C LEU A 288 17.65 -3.70 8.90
N ALA A 289 18.71 -4.15 9.56
CA ALA A 289 18.60 -4.99 10.76
C ALA A 289 18.65 -4.10 12.00
N TYR A 290 17.88 -4.44 13.03
CA TYR A 290 17.84 -3.68 14.27
C TYR A 290 17.81 -4.56 15.52
N ILE A 291 18.34 -4.03 16.62
CA ILE A 291 18.24 -4.59 17.96
C ILE A 291 17.70 -3.50 18.89
N ALA A 292 16.56 -3.75 19.51
CA ALA A 292 15.99 -2.89 20.54
C ALA A 292 16.44 -3.38 21.92
N MET A 293 17.02 -2.48 22.70
CA MET A 293 17.62 -2.77 24.00
C MET A 293 17.25 -1.71 25.05
N GLU A 294 17.58 -2.00 26.30
CA GLU A 294 17.42 -1.09 27.43
C GLU A 294 18.09 0.26 27.14
N LEU A 295 17.34 1.35 27.35
CA LEU A 295 17.90 2.69 27.29
C LEU A 295 18.67 2.99 28.58
N LEU A 296 20.00 3.06 28.49
CA LEU A 296 20.86 3.35 29.62
C LEU A 296 21.03 4.85 29.84
N LYS A 297 21.09 5.25 31.11
CA LYS A 297 21.44 6.60 31.53
C LYS A 297 22.94 6.74 31.72
N GLY A 298 23.41 7.98 31.75
CA GLY A 298 24.82 8.29 31.96
C GLY A 298 25.61 8.25 30.66
N TYR A 299 26.85 7.77 30.74
CA TYR A 299 27.80 7.78 29.64
C TYR A 299 28.78 6.62 29.74
N ASP A 300 29.47 6.31 28.66
CA ASP A 300 30.51 5.28 28.65
C ASP A 300 31.77 5.72 29.41
N LEU A 301 32.57 4.75 29.84
CA LEU A 301 33.77 5.01 30.64
C LEU A 301 34.95 5.58 29.85
N ASP A 302 34.89 5.74 28.51
CA ASP A 302 35.99 6.41 27.78
C ASP A 302 36.20 7.84 28.28
N ARG A 303 35.17 8.46 28.86
CA ARG A 303 35.28 9.78 29.50
C ARG A 303 36.25 9.81 30.68
N HIS A 304 36.54 8.67 31.29
CA HIS A 304 37.30 8.55 32.53
C HIS A 304 38.66 7.85 32.37
N ILE A 305 39.18 7.77 31.14
CA ILE A 305 40.49 7.14 30.85
C ILE A 305 41.66 8.14 30.85
N LYS A 306 41.39 9.45 30.92
CA LYS A 306 42.41 10.50 30.94
C LYS A 306 42.71 10.93 32.36
N THR A 307 43.96 11.30 32.64
CA THR A 307 44.45 11.65 33.98
C THR A 307 43.64 12.75 34.66
N ASP A 308 43.14 13.71 33.89
CA ASP A 308 42.35 14.86 34.34
C ASP A 308 40.87 14.55 34.57
N SER A 309 40.42 13.36 34.17
CA SER A 309 39.03 12.93 34.27
C SER A 309 38.85 11.59 34.98
N LEU A 310 39.84 11.11 35.73
CA LEU A 310 39.74 9.83 36.43
C LEU A 310 38.61 9.81 37.48
N LEU A 311 37.96 8.66 37.62
CA LEU A 311 37.03 8.41 38.72
C LEU A 311 37.76 8.20 40.05
N PRO A 312 37.11 8.47 41.19
CA PRO A 312 37.60 8.06 42.50
C PRO A 312 37.89 6.56 42.54
N VAL A 313 38.99 6.17 43.19
CA VAL A 313 39.42 4.75 43.27
C VAL A 313 38.32 3.83 43.79
N GLY A 314 37.53 4.29 44.76
CA GLY A 314 36.40 3.52 45.30
C GLY A 314 35.33 3.20 44.23
N ASP A 315 35.04 4.14 43.34
CA ASP A 315 34.09 3.93 42.25
C ASP A 315 34.65 2.97 41.21
N VAL A 316 35.94 3.11 40.86
CA VAL A 316 36.61 2.19 39.94
C VAL A 316 36.56 0.75 40.46
N LEU A 317 36.88 0.53 41.74
CA LEU A 317 36.84 -0.81 42.34
C LEU A 317 35.43 -1.41 42.32
N ARG A 318 34.41 -0.60 42.60
CA ARG A 318 33.00 -1.01 42.53
C ARG A 318 32.60 -1.39 41.10
N ILE A 319 32.88 -0.52 40.13
CA ILE A 319 32.58 -0.77 38.71
C ILE A 319 33.24 -2.06 38.23
N VAL A 320 34.53 -2.25 38.51
CA VAL A 320 35.27 -3.46 38.10
C VAL A 320 34.67 -4.71 38.76
N SER A 321 34.30 -4.63 40.04
CA SER A 321 33.63 -5.74 40.75
C SER A 321 32.30 -6.09 40.10
N ASP A 322 31.46 -5.10 39.81
CA ASP A 322 30.15 -5.29 39.17
C ASP A 322 30.31 -5.90 37.77
N CYS A 323 31.27 -5.42 36.98
CA CYS A 323 31.59 -5.99 35.68
C CYS A 323 32.09 -7.43 35.77
N ALA A 324 32.92 -7.76 36.76
CA ALA A 324 33.42 -9.12 36.97
C ALA A 324 32.29 -10.09 37.31
N ILE A 325 31.35 -9.70 38.19
CA ILE A 325 30.16 -10.49 38.54
C ILE A 325 29.28 -10.71 37.31
N ALA A 326 29.07 -9.67 36.50
CA ALA A 326 28.30 -9.76 35.27
C ALA A 326 28.93 -10.70 34.23
N LEU A 327 30.26 -10.64 34.09
CA LEU A 327 31.00 -11.52 33.17
C LEU A 327 30.99 -12.97 33.64
N ASP A 328 31.14 -13.23 34.95
CA ASP A 328 31.03 -14.58 35.52
C ASP A 328 29.64 -15.19 35.25
N TYR A 329 28.59 -14.40 35.46
CA TYR A 329 27.23 -14.80 35.09
C TYR A 329 27.10 -15.14 33.59
N ALA A 330 27.59 -14.27 32.71
CA ALA A 330 27.53 -14.50 31.26
C ALA A 330 28.31 -15.76 30.83
N HIS A 331 29.48 -16.00 31.45
CA HIS A 331 30.28 -17.20 31.23
C HIS A 331 29.55 -18.47 31.70
N GLY A 332 28.81 -18.40 32.81
CA GLY A 332 27.90 -19.48 33.25
C GLY A 332 26.84 -19.85 32.19
N GLU A 333 26.36 -18.85 31.46
CA GLU A 333 25.43 -19.00 30.33
C GLU A 333 26.14 -19.31 28.98
N LYS A 334 27.46 -19.59 29.02
CA LYS A 334 28.32 -19.88 27.86
C LYS A 334 28.40 -18.75 26.84
N VAL A 335 28.22 -17.51 27.29
CA VAL A 335 28.34 -16.30 26.47
C VAL A 335 29.61 -15.55 26.87
N VAL A 336 30.53 -15.37 25.92
CA VAL A 336 31.79 -14.64 26.13
C VAL A 336 31.71 -13.29 25.42
N HIS A 337 32.01 -12.20 26.12
CA HIS A 337 31.86 -10.83 25.59
C HIS A 337 32.87 -10.49 24.47
N ARG A 338 34.15 -10.85 24.66
CA ARG A 338 35.28 -10.68 23.71
C ARG A 338 35.76 -9.26 23.40
N ASP A 339 34.98 -8.22 23.67
CA ASP A 339 35.39 -6.82 23.48
C ASP A 339 35.09 -5.97 24.72
N ILE A 340 35.57 -6.38 25.89
CA ILE A 340 35.42 -5.58 27.12
C ILE A 340 36.41 -4.42 27.10
N LYS A 341 35.87 -3.20 27.11
CA LYS A 341 36.62 -1.94 27.12
C LYS A 341 35.76 -0.81 27.71
N PRO A 342 36.36 0.34 28.09
CA PRO A 342 35.62 1.43 28.72
C PRO A 342 34.43 1.94 27.89
N SER A 343 34.55 2.03 26.55
CA SER A 343 33.45 2.41 25.66
C SER A 343 32.22 1.47 25.67
N ASN A 344 32.37 0.24 26.18
CA ASN A 344 31.30 -0.77 26.26
C ASN A 344 30.76 -0.94 27.68
N ILE A 345 31.12 -0.04 28.60
CA ILE A 345 30.63 -0.01 29.97
C ILE A 345 29.97 1.35 30.18
N MET A 346 28.64 1.34 30.26
CA MET A 346 27.84 2.53 30.56
C MET A 346 27.80 2.73 32.07
N TYR A 347 28.11 3.94 32.52
CA TYR A 347 28.12 4.35 33.92
C TYR A 347 27.15 5.50 34.15
N ASP A 348 26.25 5.30 35.12
CA ASP A 348 25.35 6.33 35.61
C ASP A 348 25.92 6.93 36.91
N PRO A 349 26.43 8.17 36.91
CA PRO A 349 27.03 8.77 38.09
C PRO A 349 26.00 9.09 39.20
N ASP A 350 24.72 9.23 38.86
CA ASP A 350 23.68 9.57 39.84
C ASP A 350 23.32 8.36 40.70
N THR A 351 23.32 7.17 40.10
CA THR A 351 23.01 5.90 40.79
C THR A 351 24.27 5.12 41.15
N GLY A 352 25.39 5.40 40.50
CA GLY A 352 26.65 4.67 40.60
C GLY A 352 26.59 3.27 39.98
N ILE A 353 25.61 2.99 39.13
CA ILE A 353 25.43 1.69 38.48
C ILE A 353 26.23 1.64 37.17
N ALA A 354 26.98 0.56 36.96
CA ALA A 354 27.62 0.24 35.70
C ALA A 354 26.94 -0.93 35.00
N LYS A 355 26.76 -0.83 33.68
CA LYS A 355 26.18 -1.88 32.83
C LYS A 355 27.05 -2.13 31.61
N ILE A 356 27.31 -3.40 31.33
CA ILE A 356 28.04 -3.85 30.15
C ILE A 356 27.08 -3.88 28.95
N THR A 357 27.53 -3.30 27.83
CA THR A 357 26.80 -3.22 26.55
C THR A 357 27.54 -3.96 25.45
N ASP A 358 26.91 -4.13 24.29
CA ASP A 358 27.55 -4.68 23.08
C ASP A 358 28.10 -6.13 23.22
N PHE A 359 27.43 -6.95 24.03
CA PHE A 359 27.69 -8.39 24.11
C PHE A 359 27.61 -9.04 22.72
N GLY A 360 28.73 -9.59 22.27
CA GLY A 360 28.79 -10.45 21.09
C GLY A 360 29.10 -9.73 19.78
N ILE A 361 28.99 -8.40 19.67
CA ILE A 361 29.05 -7.68 18.39
C ILE A 361 30.45 -7.75 17.71
N ALA A 362 31.50 -8.10 18.46
CA ALA A 362 32.89 -8.12 17.99
C ALA A 362 33.24 -9.21 16.97
N ARG A 363 32.40 -10.24 16.73
CA ARG A 363 32.79 -11.29 15.78
C ARG A 363 32.54 -10.91 14.33
N ILE A 364 31.66 -9.95 14.07
CA ILE A 364 31.38 -9.43 12.73
C ILE A 364 32.64 -8.77 12.14
N THR A 365 33.53 -8.23 12.99
CA THR A 365 34.78 -7.59 12.57
C THR A 365 35.97 -8.56 12.44
N ASP A 366 36.03 -9.62 13.24
CA ASP A 366 37.14 -10.59 13.24
C ASP A 366 37.09 -11.61 12.08
N SER A 367 35.93 -11.79 11.46
CA SER A 367 35.71 -12.84 10.45
C SER A 367 35.69 -12.33 9.01
N SER A 368 35.56 -11.02 8.79
CA SER A 368 36.05 -10.43 7.55
C SER A 368 37.57 -10.41 7.65
N LYS A 369 38.23 -11.42 7.08
CA LYS A 369 39.55 -11.18 6.48
C LYS A 369 39.34 -10.03 5.49
N THR A 370 39.60 -8.80 5.93
CA THR A 370 39.93 -7.75 4.98
C THR A 370 41.06 -8.32 4.12
N ARG A 371 40.98 -8.18 2.80
CA ARG A 371 42.06 -8.55 1.85
C ARG A 371 43.41 -7.86 2.17
N THR A 372 43.48 -7.09 3.26
CA THR A 372 44.59 -6.26 3.74
C THR A 372 45.13 -6.65 5.13
N GLY A 373 44.65 -7.71 5.79
CA GLY A 373 45.32 -8.25 7.00
C GLY A 373 45.33 -7.31 8.21
N THR A 374 44.34 -6.42 8.32
CA THR A 374 44.24 -5.46 9.43
C THR A 374 43.34 -6.05 10.52
N VAL A 375 43.91 -6.27 11.72
CA VAL A 375 43.19 -6.71 12.93
C VAL A 375 42.13 -5.66 13.27
N LEU A 376 40.86 -6.08 13.31
CA LEU A 376 39.73 -5.16 13.46
C LEU A 376 39.17 -5.24 14.87
N GLY A 377 39.73 -4.39 15.73
CA GLY A 377 39.25 -4.07 17.08
C GLY A 377 40.21 -3.09 17.76
N THR A 378 40.05 -2.82 19.05
CA THR A 378 40.96 -1.95 19.81
C THR A 378 42.11 -2.81 20.37
N PRO A 379 43.28 -2.89 19.73
CA PRO A 379 44.33 -3.86 20.07
C PRO A 379 44.82 -3.78 21.52
N ASN A 380 44.61 -2.64 22.17
CA ASN A 380 45.01 -2.39 23.55
C ASN A 380 44.27 -3.27 24.59
N TYR A 381 43.12 -3.85 24.25
CA TYR A 381 42.30 -4.65 25.17
C TYR A 381 42.15 -6.12 24.74
N MET A 382 42.79 -6.53 23.65
CA MET A 382 42.74 -7.91 23.17
C MET A 382 43.73 -8.79 23.90
N SER A 383 43.32 -10.02 24.20
CA SER A 383 44.24 -11.01 24.72
C SER A 383 45.20 -11.53 23.63
N PRO A 384 46.40 -12.02 23.98
CA PRO A 384 47.35 -12.56 23.01
C PRO A 384 46.75 -13.69 22.14
N GLU A 385 45.90 -14.53 22.72
CA GLU A 385 45.20 -15.60 22.02
C GLU A 385 44.14 -15.08 21.04
N GLN A 386 43.44 -13.97 21.36
CA GLN A 386 42.55 -13.28 20.42
C GLN A 386 43.32 -12.73 19.23
N CYS A 387 44.44 -12.03 19.47
CA CYS A 387 45.32 -11.52 18.41
C CYS A 387 45.87 -12.62 17.50
N MET A 388 46.00 -13.84 18.02
CA MET A 388 46.46 -15.03 17.28
C MET A 388 45.32 -15.82 16.62
N GLY A 389 44.06 -15.39 16.77
CA GLY A 389 42.89 -16.11 16.26
C GLY A 389 42.67 -17.48 16.91
N LYS A 390 43.22 -17.69 18.10
CA LYS A 390 43.07 -18.93 18.88
C LYS A 390 41.75 -18.92 19.65
N LYS A 391 41.35 -20.09 20.16
CA LYS A 391 40.19 -20.19 21.04
C LYS A 391 40.47 -19.40 22.32
N VAL A 392 39.64 -18.39 22.56
CA VAL A 392 39.61 -17.61 23.80
C VAL A 392 39.02 -18.49 24.91
N ASP A 393 39.65 -18.49 26.08
CA ASP A 393 39.22 -19.23 27.28
C ASP A 393 37.90 -18.67 27.82
#